data_AF-A0A960BUA2-F1
#
_entry.id   AF-A0A960BUA2-F1
#
_cell.length_a   1.000
_cell.length_b   1.000
_cell.length_c   1.000
_cell.angle_alpha   90.00
_cell.angle_beta   90.00
_cell.angle_gamma   90.00
#
_symmetry.space_group_name_H-M   'P 1'
#
loop_
_entity.id
_entity.type
_entity.pdbx_description
1 polymer ?
#
loop_
_entity_poly.entity_id
_entity_poly.type
_entity_poly.pdbx_seq_one_letter_code
_entity_poly.pdbx_strand_id
1 'polypeptide(L)' 'MKLTVVGWSGSFPGPDSPASCYLLEHEDARILLDLGNGSLGALQRYADIYAVDAVFLSHLHVDHCIDLCS' A
#
# COMPACT_ATOMS: atom_id res chain seq x y z
N MET A 1 7.73 -0.30 16.13
CA MET A 1 6.68 -0.82 15.22
C MET A 1 5.65 0.28 15.01
N LYS A 2 5.37 0.64 13.75
CA LYS A 2 4.42 1.68 13.35
C LYS A 2 3.66 1.19 12.12
N LEU A 3 2.34 1.35 12.11
CA LEU A 3 1.50 1.05 10.94
C LEU A 3 0.91 2.36 10.43
N THR A 4 1.12 2.64 9.15
CA THR A 4 0.57 3.81 8.46
C THR A 4 -0.49 3.35 7.47
N VAL A 5 -1.70 3.91 7.58
CA VAL A 5 -2.76 3.69 6.59
C VAL A 5 -2.45 4.57 5.38
N VAL A 6 -2.13 3.94 4.26
CA VAL A 6 -1.92 4.63 2.97
C VAL A 6 -3.23 4.71 2.19
N GLY A 7 -4.00 3.62 2.21
CA GLY A 7 -5.31 3.51 1.59
C GLY A 7 -6.22 2.53 2.33
N TRP A 8 -7.53 2.82 2.32
CA TRP A 8 -8.53 2.04 3.06
C TRP A 8 -9.86 1.86 2.32
N SER A 9 -9.96 2.30 1.06
CA SER A 9 -11.17 2.07 0.27
C SER A 9 -11.27 0.60 -0.16
N GLY A 10 -12.45 0.01 -0.05
CA GLY A 10 -12.72 -1.35 -0.54
C GLY A 10 -13.29 -1.33 -1.96
N SER A 11 -13.00 -2.38 -2.73
CA SER A 11 -13.41 -2.59 -4.14
C SER A 11 -12.85 -1.60 -5.16
N PHE A 12 -12.86 -0.30 -4.87
CA PHE A 12 -12.37 0.77 -5.75
C PHE A 12 -11.91 1.96 -4.92
N PRO A 13 -10.94 2.76 -5.41
CA PRO A 13 -10.50 3.96 -4.73
C PRO A 13 -11.64 4.98 -4.65
N GLY A 14 -11.79 5.60 -3.47
CA GLY A 14 -12.71 6.69 -3.22
C GLY A 14 -12.06 8.06 -3.46
N PRO A 15 -12.84 9.14 -3.40
CA PRO A 15 -12.32 10.51 -3.55
C PRO A 15 -11.28 10.89 -2.48
N ASP A 16 -11.39 10.28 -1.30
CA ASP A 16 -10.55 10.62 -0.14
C ASP A 16 -9.39 9.65 0.09
N SER A 17 -9.41 8.47 -0.53
CA SER A 17 -8.45 7.41 -0.23
C SER A 17 -8.32 6.41 -1.37
N PRO A 18 -7.10 5.97 -1.71
CA PRO A 18 -6.91 4.87 -2.64
C PRO A 18 -7.43 3.54 -2.05
N ALA A 19 -7.32 2.47 -2.81
CA ALA A 19 -7.67 1.14 -2.33
C ALA A 19 -6.69 0.64 -1.25
N SER A 20 -6.89 -0.58 -0.74
CA SER A 20 -6.11 -1.11 0.39
C SER A 20 -4.59 -1.00 0.18
N CYS A 21 -3.92 -0.35 1.13
CA CYS A 21 -2.46 -0.29 1.23
C CYS A 21 -2.08 0.19 2.63
N TYR A 22 -1.19 -0.53 3.29
CA TYR A 22 -0.70 -0.18 4.62
C TYR A 22 0.82 -0.33 4.67
N LEU A 23 1.50 0.69 5.18
CA LEU A 23 2.95 0.64 5.38
C LEU A 23 3.24 0.25 6.83
N LEU A 24 3.81 -0.94 7.02
CA LEU A 24 4.31 -1.42 8.30
C LEU A 24 5.81 -1.16 8.41
N GLU A 25 6.20 -0.40 9.43
CA GLU A 25 7.59 -0.05 9.73
C GLU A 25 8.01 -0.67 11.07
N HIS A 26 9.11 -1.41 11.07
CA HIS A 26 9.72 -1.95 12.28
C HIS A 26 11.25 -1.98 12.14
N GLU A 27 11.95 -1.26 13.00
CA GLU A 27 13.41 -1.04 12.89
C GLU A 27 13.74 -0.51 11.48
N ASP A 28 14.62 -1.19 10.75
CA ASP A 28 15.03 -0.80 9.40
C ASP A 28 14.11 -1.39 8.30
N ALA A 29 13.12 -2.22 8.67
CA ALA A 29 12.24 -2.88 7.72
C ALA A 29 10.97 -2.07 7.41
N ARG A 30 10.63 -2.00 6.12
CA ARG A 30 9.42 -1.39 5.54
C ARG A 30 8.69 -2.41 4.68
N ILE A 31 7.53 -2.83 5.15
CA ILE A 31 6.71 -3.84 4.48
C ILE A 31 5.39 -3.19 4.07
N LEU A 32 5.01 -3.33 2.80
CA LEU A 32 3.65 -3.00 2.37
C LEU A 32 2.73 -4.19 2.61
N LEU A 33 1.59 -3.93 3.22
CA LEU A 33 0.46 -4.86 3.27
C LEU A 33 -0.54 -4.38 2.22
N ASP A 34 -0.66 -5.16 1.16
CA ASP A 34 -1.37 -4.85 -0.09
C ASP A 34 -0.82 -3.62 -0.84
N LEU A 35 -1.10 -3.57 -2.14
CA LEU A 35 -0.80 -2.44 -3.03
C LEU A 35 -1.95 -2.29 -4.03
N GLY A 36 -3.08 -1.83 -3.51
CA GLY A 36 -4.32 -1.61 -4.24
C GLY A 36 -4.28 -0.43 -5.22
N ASN A 37 -5.32 -0.32 -6.04
CA ASN A 37 -5.45 0.73 -7.06
C ASN A 37 -5.25 2.15 -6.50
N GLY A 38 -4.34 2.91 -7.10
CA GLY A 38 -4.01 4.29 -6.73
C GLY A 38 -3.11 4.44 -5.50
N SER A 39 -2.75 3.34 -4.85
CA SER A 39 -1.96 3.35 -3.62
C SER A 39 -0.48 3.66 -3.86
N LEU A 40 0.10 3.32 -5.02
CA LEU A 40 1.52 3.60 -5.30
C LEU A 40 1.82 5.10 -5.29
N GLY A 41 0.92 5.91 -5.85
CA GLY A 41 1.05 7.37 -5.82
C GLY A 41 0.88 7.95 -4.41
N ALA A 42 -0.05 7.40 -3.62
CA ALA A 42 -0.28 7.84 -2.25
C ALA A 42 0.87 7.43 -1.29
N LEU A 43 1.47 6.25 -1.49
CA LEU A 43 2.57 5.72 -0.70
C LEU A 43 3.77 6.67 -0.65
N GLN A 44 4.05 7.37 -1.75
CA GLN A 44 5.19 8.29 -1.88
C GLN A 44 5.12 9.50 -0.92
N ARG A 45 3.99 9.74 -0.25
CA ARG A 45 3.90 10.73 0.85
C ARG A 45 4.56 10.23 2.15
N TYR A 46 4.77 8.93 2.28
CA TYR A 46 5.22 8.27 3.51
C TYR A 46 6.57 7.58 3.36
N ALA A 47 6.87 7.00 2.19
CA ALA A 47 8.13 6.32 1.92
C ALA A 47 8.53 6.40 0.44
N ASP A 48 9.83 6.38 0.18
CA ASP A 48 10.37 6.10 -1.15
C ASP A 48 10.04 4.65 -1.53
N ILE A 49 9.58 4.44 -2.76
CA ILE A 49 9.24 3.11 -3.29
C ILE A 49 10.45 2.18 -3.29
N TYR A 50 11.66 2.72 -3.49
CA TYR A 50 12.90 1.94 -3.50
C TYR A 50 13.40 1.57 -2.10
N ALA A 51 12.78 2.12 -1.05
CA ALA A 51 13.07 1.80 0.35
C ALA A 51 12.12 0.73 0.94
N VAL A 52 11.17 0.23 0.15
CA VAL A 52 10.27 -0.86 0.55
C VAL A 52 11.00 -2.19 0.40
N ASP A 53 11.06 -2.96 1.49
CA ASP A 53 11.79 -4.22 1.52
C ASP A 53 10.96 -5.41 1.03
N ALA A 54 9.64 -5.35 1.23
CA ALA A 54 8.73 -6.41 0.83
C ALA A 54 7.29 -5.92 0.62
N VAL A 55 6.55 -6.67 -0.18
CA VAL A 55 5.09 -6.53 -0.31
C VAL A 55 4.44 -7.86 0.08
N PHE A 56 3.51 -7.81 1.02
CA PHE A 56 2.64 -8.90 1.38
C PHE A 56 1.26 -8.66 0.74
N LEU A 57 0.77 -9.64 -0.03
CA LEU A 57 -0.59 -9.59 -0.58
C LEU A 57 -1.50 -10.50 0.24
N SER A 58 -2.60 -9.93 0.75
CA SER A 58 -3.63 -10.68 1.46
C SER A 58 -4.36 -11.67 0.55
N HIS A 59 -4.70 -11.24 -0.67
CA HIS A 59 -5.32 -12.02 -1.74
C HIS A 59 -5.19 -11.27 -3.08
N LEU A 60 -5.77 -11.80 -4.15
CA LEU A 60 -5.60 -11.30 -5.52
C LEU A 60 -6.84 -10.60 -6.09
N HIS A 61 -7.63 -9.91 -5.25
CA HIS A 61 -8.57 -8.94 -5.78
C HIS A 61 -7.84 -7.66 -6.18
N VAL A 62 -8.37 -7.00 -7.22
CA VAL A 62 -7.71 -5.87 -7.88
C VAL A 62 -7.48 -4.68 -6.94
N ASP A 63 -8.35 -4.48 -5.96
CA ASP A 63 -8.25 -3.45 -4.93
C ASP A 63 -7.15 -3.73 -3.89
N HIS A 64 -6.44 -4.86 -3.99
CA HIS A 64 -5.32 -5.22 -3.12
C HIS A 64 -3.99 -5.39 -3.86
N CYS A 65 -3.97 -5.52 -5.19
CA CYS A 65 -2.74 -5.89 -5.88
C CYS A 65 -2.47 -5.19 -7.22
N ILE A 66 -3.41 -4.43 -7.78
CA ILE A 66 -3.28 -3.98 -9.18
C ILE A 66 -2.15 -2.96 -9.39
N ASP A 67 -1.79 -2.19 -8.37
CA ASP A 67 -0.72 -1.19 -8.47
C ASP A 67 0.69 -1.81 -8.43
N LEU A 68 0.82 -3.13 -8.23
CA LEU A 68 2.09 -3.83 -8.46
C LEU A 68 2.52 -3.83 -9.93
N CYS A 69 1.59 -3.55 -10.85
CA CYS A 69 1.84 -3.52 -12.29
C CYS A 69 2.07 -2.10 -12.83
N SER A 70 2.11 -1.09 -11.96
CA SER A 70 2.24 0.34 -12.31
C SER A 70 3.66 0.77 -12.62
#